data_AF-A0A938MGF6-F1
#
_entry.id   AF-A0A938MGF6-F1
#
_cell.length_a   1.000
_cell.length_b   1.000
_cell.length_c   1.000
_cell.angle_alpha   90.00
_cell.angle_beta   90.00
_cell.angle_gamma   90.00
#
_symmetry.space_group_name_H-M   'P 1'
#
loop_
_entity.id
_entity.type
_entity.pdbx_description
1 polymer ?
#
loop_
_entity_poly.entity_id
_entity_poly.type
_entity_poly.pdbx_seq_one_letter_code
_entity_poly.pdbx_strand_id
1 'polypeptide(L)'
;MKLVPPSRLKRKEMELQMTAMIDVVFQLLIFFMLATSFKALEGRLDATLPRSGAAEAPQLTEREMDLEMITIKLESAGERVKIVLNDAPCDGFRELAGKLVQLRKVLSIPVV
;
A
#
# COMPACT_ATOMS: atom_id res chain seq x y z
N MET A 1 38.84 -64.13 42.14
CA MET A 1 38.19 -62.85 41.74
C MET A 1 37.36 -63.11 40.48
N LYS A 2 36.03 -62.91 40.52
CA LYS A 2 35.16 -63.04 39.35
C LYS A 2 35.07 -61.67 38.66
N LEU A 3 35.37 -61.63 37.36
CA LEU A 3 35.28 -60.43 36.53
C LEU A 3 33.81 -60.15 36.19
N VAL A 4 33.36 -58.91 36.43
CA VAL A 4 32.03 -58.42 36.07
C VAL A 4 32.07 -57.93 34.63
N PRO A 5 31.16 -58.38 33.75
CA PRO A 5 31.16 -57.95 32.35
C PRO A 5 30.73 -56.49 32.20
N PRO A 6 31.25 -55.76 31.21
CA PRO A 6 30.91 -54.36 31.01
C PRO A 6 29.45 -54.23 30.56
N SER A 7 28.69 -53.40 31.27
CA SER A 7 27.32 -53.05 30.93
C SER A 7 27.30 -52.32 29.58
N ARG A 8 26.71 -52.94 28.55
CA ARG A 8 26.42 -52.26 27.27
C ARG A 8 25.39 -51.16 27.52
N LEU A 9 25.82 -49.90 27.49
CA LEU A 9 24.93 -48.75 27.42
C LEU A 9 24.12 -48.86 26.12
N LYS A 10 22.84 -49.23 26.22
CA LYS A 10 21.91 -49.18 25.09
C LYS A 10 21.77 -47.71 24.67
N ARG A 11 22.28 -47.36 23.49
CA ARG A 11 22.01 -46.08 22.84
C ARG A 11 20.51 -46.06 22.55
N LYS A 12 19.77 -45.26 23.30
CA LYS A 12 18.32 -45.08 23.13
C LYS A 12 18.16 -44.36 21.78
N GLU A 13 17.67 -45.07 20.78
CA GLU A 13 17.26 -44.45 19.51
C GLU A 13 16.12 -43.49 19.81
N MET A 14 16.33 -42.22 19.49
CA MET A 14 15.32 -41.19 19.69
C MET A 14 14.39 -41.25 18.48
N GLU A 15 13.23 -41.87 18.63
CA GLU A 15 12.21 -41.89 17.58
C GLU A 15 11.66 -40.48 17.36
N LEU A 16 11.70 -40.02 16.11
CA LEU A 16 11.05 -38.78 15.69
C LEU A 16 9.54 -38.97 15.69
N GLN A 17 8.83 -38.16 16.48
CA GLN A 17 7.37 -38.17 16.52
C GLN A 17 6.77 -37.39 15.34
N MET A 18 6.75 -38.02 14.17
CA MET A 18 6.26 -37.42 12.93
C MET A 18 4.81 -36.93 13.04
N THR A 19 3.94 -37.66 13.73
CA THR A 19 2.52 -37.33 13.87
C THR A 19 2.28 -35.98 14.56
N ALA A 20 3.03 -35.69 15.63
CA ALA A 20 2.94 -34.41 16.33
C ALA A 20 3.46 -33.25 15.47
N MET A 21 4.50 -33.48 14.67
CA MET A 21 5.02 -32.47 13.75
C MET A 21 4.05 -32.15 12.62
N ILE A 22 3.36 -33.17 12.11
CA ILE A 22 2.33 -33.01 11.06
C ILE A 22 1.19 -32.12 11.57
N ASP A 23 0.72 -32.32 12.81
CA ASP A 23 -0.34 -31.50 13.41
C ASP A 23 0.06 -30.02 13.49
N VAL A 24 1.26 -29.72 14.01
CA VAL A 24 1.76 -28.33 14.09
C VAL A 24 1.88 -27.70 12.71
N VAL A 25 2.36 -28.44 11.70
CA VAL A 25 2.45 -27.91 10.32
C VAL A 25 1.06 -27.64 9.74
N PHE A 26 0.08 -28.51 9.95
CA PHE A 26 -1.29 -28.27 9.52
C PHE A 26 -1.92 -27.07 10.22
N GLN A 27 -1.69 -26.90 11.53
CA GLN A 27 -2.14 -25.72 12.26
C GLN A 27 -1.51 -24.44 11.71
N LEU A 28 -0.23 -24.46 11.34
CA LEU A 28 0.43 -23.32 10.70
C LEU A 28 -0.16 -23.02 9.31
N LEU A 29 -0.44 -24.04 8.49
CA LEU A 29 -1.07 -23.86 7.18
C LEU A 29 -2.48 -23.26 7.30
N ILE A 30 -3.28 -23.76 8.25
CA ILE A 30 -4.62 -23.21 8.53
C ILE A 30 -4.51 -21.77 9.04
N PHE A 31 -3.60 -21.50 9.97
CA PHE A 31 -3.33 -20.15 10.46
C PHE A 31 -2.98 -19.21 9.30
N PHE A 32 -2.07 -19.58 8.41
CA PHE A 32 -1.70 -18.74 7.27
C PHE A 32 -2.85 -18.57 6.28
N MET A 33 -3.62 -19.62 5.95
CA MET A 33 -4.78 -19.51 5.07
C MET A 33 -5.87 -18.56 5.62
N LEU A 34 -6.06 -18.54 6.94
CA LEU A 34 -7.04 -17.67 7.59
C LEU A 34 -6.51 -16.25 7.84
N ALA A 35 -5.22 -16.11 8.14
CA ALA A 35 -4.59 -14.84 8.45
C ALA A 35 -4.08 -14.08 7.21
N THR A 36 -4.05 -14.69 6.03
CA THR A 36 -3.72 -14.00 4.78
C THR A 36 -4.78 -12.94 4.46
N SER A 37 -4.50 -11.70 4.84
CA SER A 37 -5.21 -10.53 4.33
C SER A 37 -4.53 -10.07 3.05
N PHE A 38 -5.19 -10.24 1.90
CA PHE A 38 -4.78 -9.56 0.68
C PHE A 38 -4.99 -8.06 0.89
N LYS A 39 -3.89 -7.28 0.91
CA LYS A 39 -4.03 -5.83 0.72
C LYS A 39 -4.66 -5.63 -0.65
N ALA A 40 -5.68 -4.77 -0.71
CA ALA A 40 -6.26 -4.38 -1.99
C ALA A 40 -5.12 -3.95 -2.93
N LEU A 41 -5.17 -4.37 -4.18
CA LEU A 41 -4.19 -3.98 -5.18
C LEU A 41 -4.24 -2.44 -5.27
N GLU A 42 -3.26 -1.77 -4.68
CA GLU A 42 -3.14 -0.33 -4.81
C GLU A 42 -2.95 -0.04 -6.31
N GLY A 43 -3.79 0.85 -6.84
CA GLY A 43 -3.73 1.21 -8.25
C GLY A 43 -2.34 1.76 -8.58
N ARG A 44 -1.75 1.29 -9.68
CA ARG A 44 -0.47 1.81 -10.15
C ARG A 44 -0.69 3.23 -10.70
N LEU A 45 -0.18 4.23 -10.01
CA LEU A 45 -0.12 5.61 -10.51
C LEU A 45 1.18 5.78 -11.28
N ASP A 46 1.12 5.78 -12.61
CA ASP A 46 2.28 6.08 -13.45
C ASP A 46 2.62 7.58 -13.34
N ALA A 47 3.46 7.92 -12.38
CA ALA A 47 4.01 9.26 -12.23
C ALA A 47 5.29 9.37 -13.06
N THR A 48 5.32 10.30 -14.01
CA THR A 48 6.57 10.68 -14.67
C THR A 48 7.26 11.71 -13.80
N LEU A 49 8.40 11.37 -13.20
CA LEU A 49 9.22 12.37 -12.53
C LEU A 49 9.77 13.32 -13.61
N PRO A 50 9.55 14.64 -13.50
CA PRO A 50 10.13 15.60 -14.44
C PRO A 50 11.64 15.44 -14.45
N ARG A 51 12.25 15.32 -15.64
CA ARG A 51 13.70 15.08 -15.79
C ARG A 51 14.58 16.23 -15.29
N SER A 52 13.99 17.38 -14.97
CA SER A 52 14.71 18.52 -14.39
C SER A 52 14.60 18.46 -12.87
N GLY A 53 15.69 18.08 -12.20
CA GLY A 53 15.82 18.26 -10.76
C GLY A 53 15.57 19.73 -10.42
N ALA A 54 14.74 19.98 -9.40
CA ALA A 54 14.25 21.30 -9.02
C ALA A 54 13.88 22.14 -10.26
N ALA A 55 12.69 21.88 -10.82
CA ALA A 55 12.11 22.76 -11.81
C ALA A 55 12.36 24.21 -11.38
N GLU A 56 13.06 24.98 -12.21
CA GLU A 56 12.71 26.38 -12.36
C GLU A 56 11.19 26.36 -12.42
N ALA A 57 10.53 26.88 -11.38
CA ALA A 57 9.10 27.10 -11.44
C ALA A 57 8.87 27.74 -12.82
N PRO A 58 7.92 27.24 -13.64
CA PRO A 58 7.63 27.89 -14.90
C PRO A 58 7.54 29.38 -14.59
N GLN A 59 8.35 30.20 -15.28
CA GLN A 59 8.32 31.64 -15.06
C GLN A 59 6.89 32.05 -15.36
N LEU A 60 6.09 32.17 -14.29
CA LEU A 60 4.70 32.57 -14.37
C LEU A 60 4.78 33.94 -15.00
N THR A 61 4.40 34.03 -16.27
CA THR A 61 4.18 35.31 -16.93
C THR A 61 3.24 36.10 -16.04
N GLU A 62 3.27 37.44 -16.08
CA GLU A 62 2.37 38.27 -15.23
C GLU A 62 0.88 37.89 -15.40
N ARG A 63 0.54 37.19 -16.50
CA ARG A 63 -0.76 36.61 -16.81
C ARG A 63 -1.10 35.32 -16.06
N GLU A 64 -0.10 34.61 -15.55
CA GLU A 64 -0.18 33.36 -14.78
C GLU A 64 -0.05 33.61 -13.26
N MET A 65 0.11 34.86 -12.82
CA MET A 65 0.17 35.23 -11.40
C MET A 65 -1.21 35.36 -10.74
N ASP A 66 -2.28 35.31 -11.51
CA ASP A 66 -3.68 35.40 -11.04
C ASP A 66 -4.38 34.02 -11.01
N LEU A 67 -3.57 32.95 -10.94
CA LEU A 67 -4.08 31.59 -10.85
C LEU A 67 -4.52 31.31 -9.40
N GLU A 68 -5.81 31.11 -9.20
CA GLU A 68 -6.31 30.55 -7.95
C GLU A 68 -5.66 29.19 -7.72
N MET A 69 -4.99 29.04 -6.57
CA MET A 69 -4.37 27.78 -6.17
C MET A 69 -5.46 26.70 -6.05
N ILE A 70 -5.37 25.66 -6.88
CA ILE A 70 -6.29 24.53 -6.83
C ILE A 70 -5.84 23.59 -5.71
N THR A 71 -6.63 23.51 -4.63
CA THR A 71 -6.41 22.60 -3.50
C THR A 71 -7.43 21.48 -3.50
N ILE A 72 -6.95 20.23 -3.57
CA ILE A 72 -7.78 19.02 -3.46
C ILE A 72 -7.47 18.36 -2.11
N LYS A 73 -8.47 18.25 -1.24
CA LYS A 73 -8.39 17.53 0.04
C LYS A 73 -9.22 16.25 -0.06
N LEU A 74 -8.61 15.12 0.33
CA LEU A 74 -9.27 13.83 0.45
C LEU A 74 -9.28 13.44 1.92
N GLU A 75 -10.48 13.34 2.52
CA GLU A 75 -10.67 12.93 3.90
C GLU A 75 -11.31 11.54 3.92
N SER A 76 -10.68 10.59 4.61
CA SER A 76 -11.25 9.25 4.81
C SER A 76 -12.28 9.29 5.95
N ALA A 77 -13.50 8.86 5.66
CA ALA A 77 -14.59 8.70 6.62
C ALA A 77 -15.09 7.26 6.58
N GLY A 78 -14.29 6.33 7.14
CA GLY A 78 -14.57 4.90 7.11
C GLY A 78 -14.38 4.33 5.71
N GLU A 79 -15.43 3.74 5.13
CA GLU A 79 -15.43 3.23 3.74
C GLU A 79 -15.65 4.32 2.68
N ARG A 80 -15.97 5.55 3.09
CA ARG A 80 -16.25 6.65 2.16
C ARG A 80 -15.09 7.64 2.13
N VAL A 81 -14.83 8.18 0.94
CA VAL A 81 -13.89 9.29 0.75
C VAL A 81 -14.69 10.56 0.53
N LYS A 82 -14.48 11.54 1.41
CA LYS A 82 -14.99 12.90 1.23
C LYS A 82 -13.97 13.70 0.43
N ILE A 83 -14.45 14.34 -0.62
CA ILE A 83 -13.62 15.13 -1.56
C ILE A 83 -13.96 16.60 -1.36
N VAL A 84 -12.95 17.44 -1.21
CA VAL A 84 -13.09 18.89 -1.11
C VAL A 84 -12.16 19.56 -2.11
N LEU A 85 -12.71 20.43 -2.95
CA LEU A 85 -11.99 21.25 -3.93
C LEU A 85 -12.13 22.72 -3.53
N ASN A 86 -11.02 23.40 -3.22
CA ASN A 86 -11.02 24.81 -2.81
C ASN A 86 -12.06 25.11 -1.71
N ASP A 87 -12.07 24.26 -0.67
CA ASP A 87 -13.01 24.27 0.46
C ASP A 87 -14.49 23.99 0.14
N ALA A 88 -14.84 23.75 -1.12
CA ALA A 88 -16.16 23.27 -1.54
C ALA A 88 -16.21 21.73 -1.61
N PRO A 89 -17.19 21.06 -0.97
CA PRO A 89 -17.35 19.62 -1.08
C PRO A 89 -17.71 19.21 -2.52
N CYS A 90 -17.29 18.00 -2.90
CA CYS A 90 -17.65 17.36 -4.16
C CYS A 90 -18.30 16.00 -3.88
N ASP A 91 -19.43 15.73 -4.53
CA ASP A 91 -20.15 14.46 -4.53
C ASP A 91 -19.45 13.45 -5.46
N GLY A 92 -18.22 13.10 -5.08
CA GLY A 92 -17.43 12.05 -5.71
C GLY A 92 -16.59 12.50 -6.91
N PHE A 93 -15.88 11.53 -7.49
CA PHE A 93 -14.86 11.76 -8.53
C PHE A 93 -15.43 12.34 -9.83
N ARG A 94 -16.69 12.06 -10.16
CA ARG A 94 -17.33 12.57 -11.38
C ARG A 94 -17.48 14.09 -11.33
N GLU A 95 -17.95 14.62 -10.20
CA GLU A 95 -18.10 16.06 -10.02
C GLU A 95 -16.73 16.75 -9.97
N LEU A 96 -15.78 16.17 -9.22
CA LEU A 96 -14.40 16.65 -9.16
C LEU A 96 -13.78 16.75 -10.57
N ALA A 97 -13.86 15.68 -11.37
CA ALA A 97 -13.33 15.66 -12.73
C ALA A 97 -14.01 16.72 -13.61
N GLY A 98 -15.32 16.90 -13.49
CA GLY A 98 -16.06 17.94 -14.19
C GLY A 98 -15.54 19.34 -13.86
N LYS A 99 -15.36 19.66 -12.57
CA LYS A 99 -14.82 20.95 -12.11
C LYS A 99 -13.38 21.17 -12.59
N LEU A 100 -12.52 20.15 -12.50
CA LEU A 100 -11.12 20.24 -12.95
C LEU A 100 -11.01 20.41 -14.48
N VAL A 101 -11.87 19.75 -15.25
CA VAL A 101 -11.92 19.93 -16.72
C VAL A 101 -12.37 21.33 -17.09
N GLN A 102 -13.33 21.91 -16.34
CA GLN A 102 -13.74 23.30 -16.55
C GLN A 102 -12.61 24.26 -16.23
N LEU A 103 -11.91 24.08 -15.10
CA LEU A 103 -10.75 24.90 -14.72
C LEU A 103 -9.61 24.80 -15.75
N ARG A 104 -9.32 23.61 -16.28
CA ARG A 104 -8.34 23.42 -17.37
C ARG A 104 -8.69 24.21 -18.64
N LYS A 105 -9.96 24.38 -18.99
CA LYS A 105 -10.34 25.14 -20.19
C LYS A 105 -10.09 26.64 -20.03
N VAL A 106 -10.17 27.14 -18.81
CA VAL A 106 -9.90 28.54 -18.47
C VAL A 106 -8.39 28.79 -18.41
N LEU A 107 -7.65 27.81 -17.90
CA LEU A 107 -6.21 27.88 -17.71
C LEU A 107 -5.54 27.10 -18.86
N SER A 108 -5.17 27.80 -19.94
CA SER A 108 -4.46 27.25 -21.10
C SER A 108 -3.03 26.77 -20.78
N ILE A 109 -2.85 26.06 -19.67
CA ILE A 109 -1.57 25.57 -19.16
C ILE A 109 -1.56 24.06 -19.36
N PRO A 110 -0.54 23.51 -20.05
CA PRO A 110 -0.36 22.07 -20.13
C PRO A 110 0.01 21.54 -18.73
N VAL A 111 -0.84 20.66 -18.20
CA VAL A 111 -0.49 19.84 -17.03
C VAL A 111 0.43 18.73 -17.56
N VAL A 112 1.71 18.79 -17.20
CA VAL A 112 2.74 17.79 -17.55
C VAL A 112 2.76 16.68 -16.51
#